data_AF-A0A2R6CIH2-F1
#
_entry.id   AF-A0A2R6CIH2-F1
#
_cell.length_a   1.000
_cell.length_b   1.000
_cell.length_c   1.000
_cell.angle_alpha   90.00
_cell.angle_beta   90.00
_cell.angle_gamma   90.00
#
_symmetry.space_group_name_H-M   'P 1'
#
loop_
_entity.id
_entity.type
_entity.pdbx_description
1 polymer ?
#
loop_
_entity_poly.entity_id
_entity_poly.type
_entity_poly.pdbx_seq_one_letter_code
_entity_poly.pdbx_strand_id
1 'polypeptide(L)' 'MATGQLELALIAVYPVPFSFAVGFFVCKWHIKHLAYSGGEERYPEMVADVVRKYRRENDVELDPGPE' A
#
# COMPACT_ATOMS: atom_id res chain seq x y z
N MET A 1 30.03 13.35 -25.51
CA MET A 1 30.10 12.24 -24.52
C MET A 1 29.14 12.41 -23.33
N ALA A 2 28.16 13.33 -23.37
CA ALA A 2 27.21 13.52 -22.25
C ALA A 2 25.92 12.70 -22.39
N THR A 3 25.52 12.36 -23.62
CA THR A 3 24.21 11.74 -23.93
C THR A 3 24.07 10.33 -23.36
N GLY A 4 25.12 9.50 -23.45
CA GLY A 4 25.06 8.10 -22.99
C GLY A 4 24.96 7.93 -21.47
N GLN A 5 25.50 8.88 -20.68
CA GLN A 5 25.35 8.84 -19.21
C GLN A 5 23.94 9.27 -18.77
N LEU A 6 23.34 10.21 -19.50
CA LEU A 6 21.99 10.71 -19.24
C LEU A 6 20.94 9.64 -19.60
N GLU A 7 21.13 8.91 -20.70
CA GLU A 7 20.29 7.76 -21.07
C GLU A 7 20.37 6.63 -20.04
N LEU A 8 21.57 6.30 -19.55
CA LEU A 8 21.75 5.26 -18.53
C LEU A 8 21.08 5.66 -17.20
N ALA A 9 21.18 6.93 -16.82
CA ALA A 9 20.53 7.45 -15.62
C ALA A 9 19.01 7.46 -15.75
N LEU A 10 18.47 7.82 -16.91
CA LEU A 10 17.03 7.77 -17.17
C LEU A 10 16.49 6.34 -17.10
N ILE A 11 17.20 5.36 -17.67
CA ILE A 11 16.82 3.95 -17.60
C ILE A 11 16.89 3.42 -16.16
N ALA A 12 17.88 3.83 -15.38
CA ALA A 12 18.03 3.42 -13.99
C ALA A 12 17.00 4.05 -13.04
N VAL A 13 16.57 5.29 -13.32
CA VAL A 13 15.60 6.02 -12.49
C VAL A 13 14.15 5.76 -12.92
N TYR A 14 13.89 5.41 -14.18
CA TYR A 14 12.55 5.05 -14.69
C TYR A 14 11.82 3.95 -13.90
N PRO A 15 12.47 2.87 -13.41
CA PRO A 15 11.78 1.89 -12.58
C PRO A 15 11.41 2.42 -11.18
N VAL A 16 12.06 3.48 -10.68
CA VAL A 16 11.82 4.01 -9.33
C VAL A 16 10.39 4.54 -9.14
N PRO A 17 9.84 5.44 -9.99
CA PRO A 17 8.46 5.90 -9.86
C PRO A 17 7.46 4.75 -10.08
N PHE A 18 7.81 3.76 -10.91
CA PHE A 18 6.97 2.59 -11.13
C PHE A 18 6.92 1.68 -9.89
N SER A 19 8.06 1.35 -9.30
CA SER A 19 8.15 0.58 -8.05
C SER A 19 7.47 1.29 -6.89
N PHE A 20 7.56 2.63 -6.82
CA PHE A 20 6.84 3.42 -5.83
C PHE A 20 5.32 3.31 -6.02
N ALA A 21 4.84 3.49 -7.25
CA ALA A 21 3.41 3.36 -7.56
C ALA A 21 2.90 1.96 -7.22
N VAL A 22 3.59 0.90 -7.66
CA VAL A 22 3.24 -0.48 -7.35
C VAL A 22 3.22 -0.73 -5.84
N GLY A 23 4.25 -0.31 -5.12
CA GLY A 23 4.31 -0.44 -3.65
C GLY A 23 3.16 0.29 -2.97
N PHE A 24 2.83 1.51 -3.41
CA PHE A 24 1.71 2.27 -2.88
C PHE A 24 0.38 1.55 -3.09
N PHE A 25 0.13 1.02 -4.29
CA PHE A 25 -1.10 0.29 -4.58
C PHE A 25 -1.21 -1.02 -3.80
N VAL A 26 -0.11 -1.77 -3.67
CA VAL A 26 -0.06 -3.00 -2.86
C VAL A 26 -0.35 -2.70 -1.39
N CYS A 27 0.28 -1.66 -0.81
CA CYS A 27 0.00 -1.24 0.57
C CYS A 27 -1.46 -0.82 0.75
N LYS A 28 -2.00 -0.02 -0.19
CA LYS A 28 -3.40 0.42 -0.13
C LYS A 28 -4.37 -0.76 -0.21
N TRP A 29 -4.10 -1.74 -1.08
CA TRP A 29 -4.91 -2.95 -1.17
C TRP A 29 -4.81 -3.79 0.09
N HIS A 30 -3.62 -3.94 0.67
CA HIS A 30 -3.43 -4.68 1.92
C HIS A 30 -4.23 -4.07 3.08
N ILE A 31 -4.18 -2.74 3.26
CA ILE A 31 -4.99 -2.02 4.26
C ILE A 31 -6.48 -2.20 3.99
N LYS A 32 -6.91 -2.11 2.72
CA LYS A 32 -8.29 -2.37 2.34
C LYS A 32 -8.70 -3.78 2.75
N HIS A 33 -7.92 -4.80 2.38
CA HIS A 33 -8.19 -6.19 2.73
C HIS A 33 -8.33 -6.35 4.25
N LEU A 34 -7.37 -5.84 5.03
CA LEU A 34 -7.41 -5.89 6.49
C LEU A 34 -8.65 -5.19 7.07
N ALA A 35 -9.09 -4.09 6.45
CA ALA A 35 -10.28 -3.38 6.90
C ALA A 35 -11.55 -4.22 6.76
N TYR A 36 -11.67 -5.03 5.70
CA TYR A 36 -12.82 -5.94 5.47
C TYR A 36 -12.70 -7.26 6.23
N SER A 37 -11.53 -7.91 6.21
CA SER A 37 -11.32 -9.25 6.79
C SER A 37 -11.08 -9.23 8.31
N GLY A 38 -10.78 -8.06 8.87
CA GLY A 38 -10.22 -7.96 10.21
C GLY A 38 -8.79 -8.52 10.31
N GLY A 39 -8.30 -8.63 11.55
CA GLY A 39 -6.98 -9.19 11.87
C GLY A 39 -5.87 -8.15 12.02
N GLU A 40 -6.22 -6.86 12.05
CA GLU A 40 -5.27 -5.77 12.24
C GLU A 40 -4.52 -5.79 13.59
N GLU A 41 -5.05 -6.50 14.59
CA GLU A 41 -4.42 -6.66 15.91
C GLU A 41 -3.10 -7.45 15.90
N ARG A 42 -2.86 -8.24 14.85
CA ARG A 42 -1.58 -8.97 14.67
C ARG A 42 -0.45 -8.07 14.17
N TYR A 43 -0.78 -6.86 13.74
CA TYR A 43 0.17 -5.89 13.22
C TYR A 43 0.53 -4.84 14.27
N PRO A 44 1.64 -4.09 14.07
CA PRO A 44 1.97 -2.96 14.91
C PRO A 44 0.81 -1.94 14.99
N GLU A 45 0.69 -1.26 16.13
CA GLU A 45 -0.38 -0.29 16.42
C GLU A 45 -0.59 0.73 15.29
N MET A 46 0.50 1.23 14.70
CA MET A 46 0.47 2.16 13.58
C MET A 46 -0.30 1.61 12.37
N VAL A 47 -0.19 0.33 12.05
CA VAL A 47 -0.93 -0.30 10.95
C VAL A 47 -2.40 -0.42 11.33
N ALA A 48 -2.68 -0.86 12.57
CA ALA A 48 -4.06 -0.96 13.08
C ALA A 48 -4.77 0.40 13.06
N ASP A 49 -4.08 1.48 13.42
CA ASP A 49 -4.61 2.85 13.33
C ASP A 49 -4.98 3.25 11.91
N VAL A 50 -4.13 2.95 10.94
CA VAL A 50 -4.38 3.25 9.53
C VAL A 50 -5.59 2.46 9.02
N VAL A 51 -5.71 1.18 9.40
CA VAL A 51 -6.85 0.32 9.04
C VAL A 51 -8.14 0.84 9.67
N ARG A 52 -8.14 1.17 10.97
CA ARG A 52 -9.30 1.76 11.67
C ARG A 52 -9.72 3.08 11.05
N LYS A 53 -8.76 3.93 10.68
CA LYS A 53 -9.02 5.20 10.00
C LYS A 53 -9.63 4.95 8.61
N TYR A 54 -9.06 4.03 7.82
CA TYR A 54 -9.58 3.66 6.52
C TYR A 54 -11.02 3.13 6.60
N ARG A 55 -11.30 2.26 7.59
CA ARG A 55 -12.63 1.70 7.84
C ARG A 55 -13.67 2.79 8.10
N ARG A 56 -13.34 3.75 8.97
CA ARG A 56 -14.20 4.90 9.30
C ARG A 56 -14.41 5.85 8.13
N GLU A 57 -13.39 6.09 7.30
CA GLU A 57 -13.50 6.99 6.15
C GLU A 57 -14.29 6.39 4.98
N ASN A 58 -14.31 5.05 4.87
CA ASN A 58 -14.95 4.34 3.76
C ASN A 58 -16.23 3.60 4.17
N ASP A 59 -16.71 3.81 5.40
CA ASP A 59 -17.91 3.16 5.98
C ASP A 59 -17.92 1.64 5.78
N VAL A 60 -16.76 1.01 6.00
CA VAL A 60 -16.58 -0.43 5.79
C VAL A 60 -17.04 -1.17 7.03
N GLU A 61 -18.12 -1.94 6.90
CA GLU A 61 -18.53 -2.90 7.93
C GLU A 61 -17.60 -4.12 7.88
N LEU A 62 -17.14 -4.55 9.05
CA LEU A 62 -16.24 -5.68 9.21
C LEU A 62 -17.01 -6.96 8.88
N ASP A 63 -16.52 -7.79 7.95
CA ASP A 63 -17.16 -9.06 7.65
C ASP A 63 -16.92 -10.00 8.84
N PRO A 64 -17.95 -10.35 9.64
CA PRO A 64 -17.80 -11.33 10.69
C PRO A 64 -17.63 -12.68 9.98
N GLY A 65 -16.37 -13.07 9.74
CA GLY A 65 -16.04 -14.34 9.09
C GLY A 65 -16.85 -15.50 9.68
N PRO A 66 -17.09 -16.58 8.90
CA PRO A 66 -18.02 -17.64 9.29
C PRO A 66 -17.61 -18.23 10.65
N GLU A 67 -18.57 -18.21 11.58
CA GLU A 67 -18.46 -18.71 12.97
C GLU A 67 -17.87 -20.12 13.07
#